data_AF-A0A0Q9SPQ4-F1
#
_entry.id   AF-A0A0Q9SPQ4-F1
#
_cell.length_a   1.000
_cell.length_b   1.000
_cell.length_c   1.000
_cell.angle_alpha   90.00
_cell.angle_beta   90.00
_cell.angle_gamma   90.00
#
_symmetry.space_group_name_H-M   'P 1'
#
loop_
_entity.id
_entity.type
_entity.pdbx_description
1 polymer ?
#
loop_
_entity_poly.entity_id
_entity_poly.type
_entity_poly.pdbx_seq_one_letter_code
_entity_poly.pdbx_strand_id
1 'polypeptide(L)' 'MLRVVNPDATPEEVAALVAVFASLGTAGDEAPRRRTPEWSAPHRGVRRTHPSGPGGWRSSAAPR' A
#
# COMPACT_ATOMS: atom_id res chain seq x y z
N MET A 1 23.62 -0.61 -3.17
CA MET A 1 24.87 -0.98 -2.48
C MET A 1 25.52 0.28 -1.93
N LEU A 2 25.98 0.26 -0.67
CA LEU A 2 26.72 1.38 -0.05
C LEU A 2 28.22 1.18 -0.28
N ARG A 3 28.93 2.21 -0.74
CA ARG A 3 30.38 2.18 -0.98
C ARG A 3 31.04 3.41 -0.35
N VAL A 4 32.07 3.18 0.46
CA VAL A 4 32.94 4.24 0.98
C VAL A 4 34.01 4.53 -0.09
N VAL A 5 34.12 5.78 -0.52
CA VAL A 5 35.02 6.22 -1.59
C VAL A 5 36.21 7.02 -1.04
N ASN A 6 36.05 7.65 0.12
CA ASN A 6 37.10 8.41 0.77
C ASN A 6 37.98 7.47 1.63
N PRO A 7 39.30 7.37 1.39
CA PRO A 7 40.20 6.55 2.19
C PRO A 7 40.39 7.05 3.63
N ASP A 8 40.13 8.34 3.90
CA ASP A 8 40.34 8.96 5.21
C ASP A 8 39.09 8.99 6.10
N ALA A 9 38.00 8.35 5.66
CA ALA A 9 36.78 8.28 6.46
C ALA A 9 37.05 7.54 7.77
N THR A 10 36.73 8.17 8.90
CA THR A 10 37.00 7.56 10.21
C THR A 10 35.99 6.44 10.51
N PRO A 11 36.34 5.45 11.35
CA PRO A 11 35.40 4.41 11.78
C PRO A 11 34.11 4.98 12.37
N GLU A 12 34.20 6.09 13.09
CA GLU A 12 33.08 6.79 13.72
C GLU A 12 32.14 7.42 12.67
N GLU A 13 32.70 8.04 11.64
CA GLU A 13 31.92 8.63 10.54
C GLU A 13 31.15 7.56 9.76
N VAL A 14 31.79 6.42 9.49
CA VAL A 14 31.14 5.28 8.84
C VAL A 14 30.03 4.72 9.73
N ALA A 15 30.28 4.57 11.03
CA ALA A 15 29.29 4.09 11.99
C ALA A 15 28.06 5.00 12.08
N ALA A 16 28.26 6.33 12.08
CA ALA A 16 27.17 7.30 12.09
C ALA A 16 26.28 7.17 10.84
N LEU A 17 26.88 7.06 9.64
CA LEU A 17 26.13 6.87 8.40
C LEU A 17 25.38 5.54 8.40
N VAL A 18 26.02 4.44 8.80
CA VAL A 18 25.39 3.12 8.89
C VAL A 18 24.21 3.15 9.87
N ALA A 19 24.36 3.79 11.03
CA ALA A 19 23.29 3.91 12.03
C ALA A 19 22.06 4.65 11.47
N VAL A 20 22.28 5.76 10.74
CA VAL A 20 21.19 6.49 10.07
C VAL A 20 20.49 5.61 9.05
N PHE A 21 21.23 4.94 8.16
CA PHE A 21 20.62 4.06 7.15
C PHE A 21 19.90 2.86 7.75
N ALA A 22 20.43 2.29 8.84
CA ALA A 22 19.77 1.20 9.56
C ALA A 22 18.44 1.68 10.17
N SER A 23 18.39 2.90 10.72
CA SER A 23 17.18 3.46 11.33
C SER A 23 16.03 3.73 10.33
N LEU A 24 16.36 4.01 9.06
CA LEU A 24 15.34 4.25 8.02
C LEU A 24 14.50 3.01 7.70
N GLY A 25 15.03 1.80 7.93
CA GLY A 25 14.35 0.53 7.67
C GLY A 25 13.54 -0.01 8.86
N THR A 26 13.72 0.53 10.06
CA THR A 26 13.09 0.01 11.29
C THR A 26 11.80 0.73 11.66
N ALA A 27 11.42 1.79 10.95
CA ALA A 27 10.11 2.43 11.07
C ALA A 27 9.03 1.58 10.38
N GLY A 28 8.85 0.36 10.86
CA GLY A 28 7.75 -0.51 10.44
C GLY A 28 6.51 -0.20 11.26
N ASP A 29 5.77 0.86 10.89
CA ASP A 29 4.34 0.85 11.16
C ASP A 29 3.72 -0.37 10.45
N GLU A 30 2.75 -1.02 11.10
CA GLU A 30 1.99 -2.11 10.49
C GLU A 30 1.53 -1.68 9.10
N ALA A 31 2.03 -2.36 8.07
CA ALA A 31 1.73 -2.00 6.70
C ALA A 31 0.20 -2.00 6.53
N PRO A 32 -0.40 -0.91 6.01
CA PRO A 32 -1.84 -0.84 5.88
C PRO A 32 -2.31 -2.03 5.05
N ARG A 33 -3.34 -2.73 5.55
CA ARG A 33 -3.89 -3.91 4.88
C ARG A 33 -4.18 -3.56 3.42
N ARG A 34 -3.51 -4.23 2.49
CA ARG A 34 -3.69 -3.99 1.06
C ARG A 34 -5.15 -4.27 0.69
N ARG A 35 -5.89 -3.21 0.37
CA ARG A 35 -7.28 -3.33 -0.10
C ARG A 35 -7.28 -3.60 -1.60
N THR A 36 -8.06 -4.60 -2.02
CA THR A 36 -8.35 -4.80 -3.44
C THR A 36 -9.14 -3.59 -3.96
N PRO A 37 -8.67 -2.90 -5.01
CA PRO A 37 -9.45 -1.84 -5.66
C PRO A 37 -10.84 -2.36 -6.03
N GLU A 38 -11.87 -1.53 -5.87
CA GLU A 38 -13.24 -1.93 -6.17
C GLU A 38 -13.40 -2.35 -7.64
N TRP A 39 -12.60 -1.79 -8.55
CA TRP A 39 -12.56 -2.20 -9.96
C TRP A 39 -12.11 -3.66 -10.17
N SER A 40 -11.22 -4.17 -9.32
CA SER A 40 -10.69 -5.54 -9.39
C SER A 40 -11.35 -6.48 -8.37
N ALA A 41 -12.50 -6.11 -7.81
CA ALA A 41 -13.14 -6.92 -6.79
C ALA A 41 -13.77 -8.20 -7.40
N PRO A 42 -13.58 -9.39 -6.79
CA PRO A 42 -14.05 -10.66 -7.36
C PRO A 42 -15.56 -10.70 -7.64
N HIS A 43 -16.39 -10.01 -6.84
CA HIS A 43 -17.83 -9.95 -7.05
C HIS A 43 -18.25 -9.24 -8.35
N ARG A 44 -17.34 -8.53 -9.00
CA ARG A 44 -17.55 -7.93 -10.34
C ARG A 44 -17.24 -8.89 -11.49
N GLY A 45 -16.53 -9.99 -11.23
CA GLY A 45 -16.25 -11.03 -12.24
C GLY A 45 -17.43 -11.93 -12.55
N VAL A 46 -18.53 -11.84 -11.79
CA VAL A 46 -19.75 -12.61 -11.95
C VAL A 46 -20.93 -11.69 -12.23
N ARG A 47 -21.90 -12.14 -13.05
CA ARG A 47 -23.16 -11.40 -13.21
C ARG A 47 -23.91 -11.37 -11.88
N ARG A 48 -24.38 -10.20 -11.47
CA ARG A 48 -25.31 -10.04 -10.35
C ARG A 48 -26.74 -9.95 -10.87
N THR A 49 -27.68 -10.53 -10.12
CA THR A 49 -29.11 -10.36 -10.40
C THR A 49 -29.54 -8.95 -10.00
N HIS A 50 -30.18 -8.24 -10.92
CA HIS A 50 -30.80 -6.95 -10.65
C HIS A 50 -32.30 -7.14 -10.40
N PRO A 51 -32.88 -6.54 -9.35
CA PRO A 51 -34.30 -6.70 -9.06
C PRO A 51 -35.15 -6.02 -10.14
N SER A 52 -36.12 -6.74 -10.69
CA SER A 52 -37.22 -6.21 -11.48
C SER A 52 -38.41 -5.93 -10.56
N GLY A 53 -38.91 -4.69 -10.53
CA GLY A 53 -40.05 -4.31 -9.69
C GLY A 53 -40.02 -2.84 -9.26
N PRO A 54 -41.05 -2.37 -8.53
CA PRO A 54 -41.11 -1.01 -8.02
C PRO A 54 -39.85 -0.66 -7.22
N GLY A 55 -39.23 0.47 -7.54
CA GLY A 55 -37.97 0.90 -6.91
C GLY A 55 -36.71 0.22 -7.44
N GLY A 56 -36.81 -0.85 -8.24
CA GLY A 56 -35.67 -1.55 -8.85
C GLY A 56 -34.83 -0.62 -9.72
N TRP A 57 -35.48 0.15 -10.60
CA TRP A 57 -34.80 1.14 -11.45
C TRP A 57 -34.17 2.29 -10.63
N ARG A 58 -34.86 2.83 -9.61
CA ARG A 58 -34.29 3.86 -8.73
C ARG A 58 -33.04 3.38 -8.00
N SER A 59 -33.07 2.16 -7.46
CA SER A 59 -31.94 1.55 -6.77
C SER A 59 -30.78 1.11 -7.67
N SER A 60 -30.90 1.27 -9.00
CA SER A 60 -29.81 0.97 -9.94
C SER A 60 -28.76 2.08 -10.00
N ALA A 61 -29.17 3.33 -9.74
CA ALA A 61 -28.31 4.52 -9.81
C ALA A 61 -28.23 5.29 -8.48
N ALA A 62 -29.05 4.94 -7.49
CA ALA A 62 -29.06 5.55 -6.16
C ALA A 62 -28.87 4.49 -5.06
N PRO A 63 -28.37 4.88 -3.87
CA PRO A 63 -28.30 4.00 -2.71
C PRO A 63 -29.68 3.41 -2.39
N ARG A 64 -29.66 2.18 -1.85
CA ARG A 64 -30.81 1.62 -1.16
C ARG A 64 -30.84 2.13 0.28
#